data_AF-A0A952PRQ4-F1
#
_entry.id   AF-A0A952PRQ4-F1
#
_cell.length_a   1.000
_cell.length_b   1.000
_cell.length_c   1.000
_cell.angle_alpha   90.00
_cell.angle_beta   90.00
_cell.angle_gamma   90.00
#
_symmetry.space_group_name_H-M   'P 1'
#
loop_
_entity.id
_entity.type
_entity.pdbx_description
1 polymer ?
#
loop_
_entity_poly.entity_id
_entity_poly.type
_entity_poly.pdbx_seq_one_letter_code
_entity_poly.pdbx_strand_id
1 'polypeptide(L)'
;MPFIIWTRRVFRNLKALGVEGLSSKEWYCIWSWFIPIACYILPIKLMHEIWKANVPRKIESAEWSRQKNSVLVTAWATTWLCYAIPDTLRVLLRLKPQTGILANVQLFMESSILFTVLLALSSLSKLLMLKIVGRVTEHQKQMHSLRDYSCDAAGPATGR
;
A
#
# COMPACT_ATOMS: atom_id res chain seq x y z
N MET A 1 9.55 -1.31 -7.23
CA MET A 1 9.62 0.00 -7.92
C MET A 1 8.28 0.54 -8.45
N PRO A 2 7.47 -0.18 -9.25
CA PRO A 2 6.23 0.39 -9.79
C PRO A 2 5.23 0.83 -8.71
N PHE A 3 5.23 0.13 -7.58
CA PHE A 3 4.40 0.48 -6.42
C PHE A 3 4.71 1.89 -5.87
N ILE A 4 5.99 2.27 -5.74
CA ILE A 4 6.37 3.60 -5.20
C ILE A 4 5.83 4.71 -6.10
N ILE A 5 5.99 4.54 -7.42
CA ILE A 5 5.52 5.50 -8.43
C ILE A 5 3.99 5.59 -8.38
N TRP A 6 3.31 4.44 -8.31
CA TRP A 6 1.86 4.39 -8.21
C TRP A 6 1.36 5.10 -6.95
N THR A 7 1.93 4.80 -5.78
CA THR A 7 1.54 5.43 -4.50
C THR A 7 1.73 6.94 -4.57
N ARG A 8 2.87 7.43 -5.09
CA ARG A 8 3.10 8.87 -5.30
C ARG A 8 2.06 9.50 -6.23
N ARG A 9 1.70 8.82 -7.31
CA ARG A 9 0.67 9.31 -8.25
C ARG A 9 -0.70 9.39 -7.59
N VAL A 10 -1.09 8.38 -6.83
CA VAL A 10 -2.36 8.36 -6.09
C VAL A 10 -2.43 9.50 -5.08
N PHE A 11 -1.36 9.75 -4.31
CA PHE A 11 -1.30 10.87 -3.37
C PHE A 11 -1.45 12.24 -4.06
N ARG A 12 -0.76 12.44 -5.20
CA ARG A 12 -0.89 13.67 -5.99
C ARG A 12 -2.31 13.86 -6.52
N ASN A 13 -2.96 12.78 -6.98
CA ASN A 13 -4.34 12.83 -7.45
C ASN A 13 -5.30 13.19 -6.30
N LEU A 14 -5.12 12.62 -5.11
CA LEU A 14 -5.94 12.93 -3.94
C LEU A 14 -5.83 14.41 -3.54
N LYS A 15 -4.61 14.96 -3.56
CA LYS A 15 -4.38 16.40 -3.31
C LYS A 15 -5.07 17.27 -4.37
N ALA A 16 -5.02 16.88 -5.63
CA ALA A 16 -5.70 17.59 -6.72
C ALA A 16 -7.24 17.51 -6.63
N LEU A 17 -7.78 16.48 -5.97
CA LEU A 17 -9.20 16.30 -5.66
C LEU A 17 -9.65 17.05 -4.40
N GLY A 18 -8.77 17.84 -3.77
CA GLY A 18 -9.11 18.65 -2.59
C GLY A 18 -9.14 17.87 -1.28
N VAL A 19 -8.59 16.65 -1.24
CA VAL A 19 -8.43 15.91 0.02
C VAL A 19 -7.28 16.52 0.82
N GLU A 20 -7.62 17.28 1.86
CA GLU A 20 -6.67 17.86 2.81
C GLU A 20 -6.48 16.96 4.05
N GLY A 21 -5.42 17.20 4.83
CA GLY A 21 -5.18 16.50 6.09
C GLY A 21 -4.53 15.12 5.99
N LEU A 22 -3.94 14.75 4.84
CA LEU A 22 -3.15 13.52 4.71
C LEU A 22 -1.98 13.53 5.72
N SER A 23 -2.00 12.60 6.70
CA SER A 23 -0.95 12.48 7.71
C SER A 23 0.39 12.07 7.10
N SER A 24 0.35 11.31 6.00
CA SER A 24 1.54 10.87 5.31
C SER A 24 2.00 11.87 4.24
N LYS A 25 3.26 12.32 4.37
CA LYS A 25 3.97 13.12 3.37
C LYS A 25 4.42 12.23 2.21
N GLU A 26 4.49 12.78 0.99
CA GLU A 26 5.00 12.07 -0.20
C GLU A 26 6.38 11.44 0.01
N TRP A 27 7.22 12.06 0.84
CA TRP A 27 8.56 11.58 1.19
C TRP A 27 8.54 10.20 1.87
N TYR A 28 7.49 9.88 2.64
CA TYR A 28 7.37 8.56 3.28
C TYR A 28 7.28 7.42 2.27
N CYS A 29 6.80 7.67 1.04
CA CYS A 29 6.76 6.65 0.00
C CYS A 29 8.16 6.19 -0.45
N ILE A 30 9.17 7.04 -0.25
CA ILE A 30 10.57 6.77 -0.61
C ILE A 30 11.28 6.18 0.60
N TRP A 31 11.24 6.89 1.74
CA TRP A 31 11.96 6.48 2.95
C TRP A 31 11.44 5.22 3.59
N SER A 32 10.19 4.83 3.32
CA SER A 32 9.67 3.55 3.75
C SER A 32 10.54 2.40 3.29
N TRP A 33 11.26 2.47 2.18
CA TRP A 33 12.01 1.33 1.66
C TRP A 33 13.49 1.29 2.10
N PHE A 34 13.98 2.35 2.75
CA PHE A 34 15.37 2.46 3.18
C PHE A 34 15.56 2.22 4.68
N ILE A 35 14.52 2.45 5.49
CA ILE A 35 14.59 2.25 6.94
C ILE A 35 13.96 0.90 7.28
N PRO A 36 14.70 -0.09 7.80
CA PRO A 36 14.25 -1.48 7.94
C PRO A 36 12.91 -1.64 8.66
N ILE A 37 12.66 -0.86 9.71
CA ILE A 37 11.40 -0.91 10.47
C ILE A 37 10.29 -0.15 9.72
N ALA A 38 10.65 0.97 9.10
CA ALA A 38 9.70 1.77 8.33
C ALA A 38 9.23 1.02 7.06
N CYS A 39 10.02 0.07 6.55
CA CYS A 39 9.67 -0.86 5.48
C CYS A 39 8.43 -1.67 5.75
N TYR A 40 8.02 -1.84 7.02
CA TYR A 40 6.82 -2.59 7.39
C TYR A 40 5.65 -1.66 7.74
N ILE A 41 5.91 -0.63 8.52
CA ILE A 41 4.83 0.17 9.11
C ILE A 41 4.29 1.20 8.11
N LEU A 42 5.18 1.88 7.37
CA LEU A 42 4.77 2.98 6.50
C LEU A 42 3.92 2.52 5.31
N PRO A 43 4.21 1.40 4.61
CA PRO A 43 3.35 0.94 3.51
C PRO A 43 1.91 0.64 3.96
N ILE A 44 1.74 0.05 5.15
CA ILE A 44 0.41 -0.24 5.71
C ILE A 44 -0.32 1.06 6.04
N LYS A 45 0.36 2.02 6.67
CA LYS A 45 -0.22 3.33 6.99
C LYS A 45 -0.65 4.07 5.72
N LEU A 46 0.22 4.10 4.70
CA LEU A 46 -0.06 4.73 3.40
C LEU A 46 -1.27 4.09 2.70
N MET A 47 -1.38 2.76 2.70
CA MET A 47 -2.51 2.07 2.07
C MET A 47 -3.83 2.33 2.81
N HIS A 48 -3.82 2.39 4.14
CA HIS A 48 -5.01 2.77 4.90
C HIS A 48 -5.42 4.22 4.63
N GLU A 49 -4.48 5.15 4.58
CA GLU A 49 -4.77 6.56 4.26
C GLU A 49 -5.34 6.70 2.85
N ILE A 50 -4.70 6.08 1.85
CA ILE A 50 -5.20 6.05 0.47
C ILE A 50 -6.61 5.47 0.43
N TRP A 51 -6.85 4.34 1.10
CA TRP A 51 -8.16 3.71 1.07
C TRP A 51 -9.25 4.62 1.65
N LYS A 52 -9.00 5.22 2.83
CA LYS A 52 -9.98 6.10 3.48
C LYS A 52 -10.23 7.38 2.68
N ALA A 53 -9.18 7.95 2.07
CA ALA A 53 -9.27 9.15 1.25
C ALA A 53 -10.05 8.93 -0.07
N ASN A 54 -10.17 7.70 -0.55
CA ASN A 54 -10.91 7.37 -1.78
C ASN A 54 -12.40 7.08 -1.54
N VAL A 55 -12.94 7.22 -0.33
CA VAL A 55 -14.37 7.02 -0.08
C VAL A 55 -15.15 8.27 -0.50
N PRO A 56 -16.07 8.17 -1.47
CA PRO A 56 -16.80 9.31 -2.02
C PRO A 56 -17.85 9.74 -1.01
N ARG A 57 -17.58 10.81 -0.27
CA ARG A 57 -18.65 11.49 0.46
C ARG A 57 -18.29 12.95 0.70
N LYS A 58 -19.32 13.81 0.65
CA LYS A 58 -19.33 15.21 1.08
C LYS A 58 -19.01 15.32 2.57
N ILE A 59 -17.79 15.00 2.94
CA ILE A 59 -17.35 15.02 4.32
C ILE A 59 -16.26 16.08 4.38
N GLU A 60 -16.46 17.06 5.26
CA GLU A 60 -15.48 18.08 5.60
C GLU A 60 -14.10 17.43 5.80
N SER A 61 -13.06 18.11 5.35
CA SER A 61 -11.71 17.59 5.09
C SER A 61 -11.01 16.84 6.25
N ALA A 62 -11.57 16.81 7.46
CA ALA A 62 -11.03 16.12 8.63
C ALA A 62 -11.68 14.76 8.96
N GLU A 63 -12.93 14.51 8.53
CA GLU A 63 -13.71 13.36 9.02
C GLU A 63 -13.43 12.04 8.29
N TRP A 64 -12.78 12.08 7.11
CA TRP A 64 -12.37 10.87 6.39
C TRP A 64 -11.42 9.97 7.20
N SER A 65 -10.61 10.57 8.07
CA SER A 65 -9.62 9.86 8.91
C SER A 65 -10.26 8.90 9.92
N ARG A 66 -11.49 9.18 10.36
CA ARG A 66 -12.26 8.39 11.35
C ARG A 66 -12.94 7.15 10.76
N GLN A 67 -12.88 6.96 9.45
CA GLN A 67 -13.48 5.80 8.81
C GLN A 67 -12.78 4.49 9.23
N LYS A 68 -13.58 3.42 9.31
CA LYS A 68 -13.09 2.08 9.62
C LYS A 68 -12.08 1.62 8.55
N ASN A 69 -11.02 0.98 9.00
CA ASN A 69 -10.04 0.38 8.09
C ASN A 69 -10.69 -0.71 7.24
N SER A 70 -10.31 -0.77 5.97
CA SER A 70 -10.82 -1.78 5.05
C SER A 70 -10.30 -3.16 5.40
N VAL A 71 -11.21 -4.14 5.48
CA VAL A 71 -10.85 -5.55 5.65
C VAL A 71 -9.89 -6.01 4.55
N LEU A 72 -10.02 -5.47 3.33
CA LEU A 72 -9.14 -5.83 2.22
C LEU A 72 -7.70 -5.35 2.43
N VAL A 73 -7.52 -4.10 2.92
CA VAL A 73 -6.20 -3.54 3.19
C VAL A 73 -5.56 -4.23 4.39
N THR A 74 -6.33 -4.49 5.45
CA THR A 74 -5.87 -5.26 6.60
C THR A 74 -5.47 -6.68 6.19
N ALA A 75 -6.28 -7.38 5.40
CA ALA A 75 -5.96 -8.73 4.92
C ALA A 75 -4.68 -8.74 4.09
N TRP A 76 -4.53 -7.80 3.15
CA TRP A 76 -3.30 -7.64 2.38
C TRP A 76 -2.08 -7.40 3.28
N ALA A 77 -2.20 -6.47 4.24
CA ALA A 77 -1.13 -6.13 5.17
C ALA A 77 -0.72 -7.32 6.04
N THR A 78 -1.69 -8.07 6.58
CA THR A 78 -1.43 -9.28 7.36
C THR A 78 -0.74 -10.34 6.51
N THR A 79 -1.25 -10.66 5.33
CA THR A 79 -0.61 -11.64 4.42
C THR A 79 0.80 -11.21 4.05
N TRP A 80 1.01 -9.91 3.83
CA TRP A 80 2.32 -9.36 3.51
C TRP A 80 3.31 -9.50 4.67
N LEU A 81 2.93 -9.10 5.89
CA LEU A 81 3.77 -9.27 7.08
C LEU A 81 4.09 -10.74 7.36
N CYS A 82 3.11 -11.64 7.17
CA CYS A 82 3.29 -13.07 7.36
C CYS A 82 4.37 -13.68 6.47
N TYR A 83 4.64 -13.13 5.27
CA TYR A 83 5.75 -13.61 4.45
C TYR A 83 7.01 -12.77 4.58
N ALA A 84 6.90 -11.45 4.74
CA ALA A 84 8.05 -10.54 4.70
C ALA A 84 8.95 -10.66 5.94
N ILE A 85 8.36 -10.91 7.13
CA ILE A 85 9.13 -11.07 8.37
C ILE A 85 9.96 -12.38 8.35
N PRO A 86 9.37 -13.56 8.06
CA PRO A 86 10.15 -14.80 7.99
C PRO A 86 11.21 -14.77 6.88
N ASP A 87 10.92 -14.12 5.75
CA ASP A 87 11.89 -13.98 4.65
C ASP A 87 13.11 -13.17 5.08
N THR A 88 12.88 -12.01 5.70
CA THR A 88 13.96 -11.15 6.20
C THR A 88 14.78 -11.83 7.29
N LEU A 89 14.13 -12.56 8.19
CA LEU A 89 14.81 -13.33 9.22
C LEU A 89 15.70 -14.44 8.62
N ARG A 90 15.22 -15.16 7.59
CA ARG A 90 16.04 -16.16 6.88
C ARG A 90 17.29 -15.56 6.26
N VAL A 91 17.13 -14.42 5.58
CA VAL A 91 18.27 -13.72 4.96
C VAL A 91 19.26 -13.31 6.05
N LEU A 92 18.79 -12.75 7.16
CA LEU A 92 19.65 -12.36 8.29
C LEU A 92 20.40 -13.55 8.90
N LEU A 93 19.73 -14.69 9.09
CA LEU A 93 20.34 -15.91 9.62
C LEU A 93 21.40 -16.50 8.67
N ARG A 94 21.27 -16.28 7.35
CA ARG A 94 22.27 -16.69 6.33
C ARG A 94 23.52 -15.82 6.33
N LEU A 95 23.44 -14.59 6.85
CA LEU A 95 24.62 -13.71 6.97
C LEU A 95 25.55 -14.15 8.11
N LYS A 96 25.11 -15.04 9.00
CA LYS A 96 25.96 -15.61 10.06
C LYS A 96 26.91 -16.65 9.44
N PRO A 97 28.24 -16.45 9.50
CA PRO A 97 29.19 -17.37 8.90
C PRO A 97 29.07 -18.75 9.54
N GLN A 98 28.76 -19.75 8.74
CA GLN A 98 28.62 -21.12 9.19
C GLN A 98 29.89 -21.92 8.93
N THR A 99 30.54 -22.31 10.01
CA THR A 99 31.74 -23.15 10.00
C THR A 99 31.31 -24.62 10.02
N GLY A 100 30.99 -25.20 8.85
CA GLY A 100 30.74 -26.64 8.73
C GLY A 100 29.94 -27.04 7.48
N ILE A 101 30.46 -28.01 6.72
CA ILE A 101 29.81 -28.52 5.48
C ILE A 101 28.43 -29.13 5.77
N LEU A 102 28.28 -29.87 6.87
CA LEU A 102 27.02 -30.52 7.25
C LEU A 102 25.95 -29.52 7.71
N ALA A 103 26.34 -28.44 8.41
CA ALA A 103 25.43 -27.37 8.82
C ALA A 103 24.87 -26.61 7.61
N ASN A 104 25.70 -26.39 6.59
CA ASN A 104 25.29 -25.76 5.34
C ASN A 104 24.30 -26.62 4.53
N VAL A 105 24.50 -27.94 4.49
CA VAL A 105 23.61 -28.87 3.76
C VAL A 105 22.25 -28.99 4.45
N GLN A 106 22.21 -29.05 5.78
CA GLN A 106 20.96 -29.19 6.52
C GLN A 106 20.08 -27.93 6.44
N LEU A 107 20.67 -26.73 6.55
CA LEU A 107 19.93 -25.48 6.37
C LEU A 107 19.47 -25.28 4.93
N PHE A 108 20.23 -25.79 3.95
CA PHE A 108 19.81 -25.76 2.56
C PHE A 108 18.51 -26.56 2.36
N MET A 109 18.45 -27.78 2.88
CA MET A 109 17.29 -28.66 2.78
C MET A 109 16.07 -28.12 3.54
N GLU A 110 16.23 -27.68 4.79
CA GLU A 110 15.15 -27.09 5.59
C GLU A 110 14.61 -25.77 4.98
N SER A 111 15.45 -25.04 4.25
CA SER A 111 15.05 -23.77 3.63
C SER A 111 14.19 -23.93 2.37
N SER A 112 14.14 -25.11 1.75
CA SER A 112 13.49 -25.31 0.44
C SER A 112 11.95 -25.31 0.50
N ILE A 113 11.34 -26.14 1.36
CA ILE A 113 9.88 -26.19 1.56
C ILE A 113 9.38 -24.83 2.07
N LEU A 114 10.08 -24.31 3.07
CA LEU A 114 9.79 -23.07 3.72
C LEU A 114 9.83 -21.89 2.72
N PHE A 115 10.75 -21.91 1.76
CA PHE A 115 10.86 -20.93 0.67
C PHE A 115 9.68 -21.02 -0.31
N THR A 116 9.31 -22.22 -0.73
CA THR A 116 8.15 -22.45 -1.61
C THR A 116 6.86 -21.92 -0.99
N VAL A 117 6.64 -22.15 0.31
CA VAL A 117 5.48 -21.62 1.04
C VAL A 117 5.48 -20.08 1.05
N LEU A 118 6.62 -19.44 1.31
CA LEU A 118 6.69 -17.97 1.27
C LEU A 118 6.43 -17.40 -0.12
N LEU A 119 6.91 -18.07 -1.18
CA LEU A 119 6.63 -17.65 -2.55
C LEU A 119 5.13 -17.68 -2.84
N ALA A 120 4.42 -18.71 -2.40
CA ALA A 120 2.97 -18.81 -2.52
C ALA A 120 2.26 -17.66 -1.79
N LEU A 121 2.63 -17.40 -0.52
CA LEU A 121 2.07 -16.27 0.25
C LEU A 121 2.37 -14.91 -0.40
N SER A 122 3.58 -14.73 -0.93
CA SER A 122 3.98 -13.49 -1.62
C SER A 122 3.13 -13.26 -2.88
N SER A 123 2.80 -14.34 -3.59
CA SER A 123 1.95 -14.30 -4.79
C SER A 123 0.53 -13.91 -4.43
N LEU A 124 -0.02 -14.47 -3.34
CA LEU A 124 -1.34 -14.09 -2.81
C LEU A 124 -1.39 -12.60 -2.43
N SER A 125 -0.36 -12.11 -1.73
CA SER A 125 -0.25 -10.68 -1.38
C SER A 125 -0.22 -9.78 -2.62
N LYS A 126 0.49 -10.17 -3.69
CA LYS A 126 0.52 -9.41 -4.96
C LYS A 126 -0.86 -9.36 -5.62
N LEU A 127 -1.62 -10.47 -5.60
CA LEU A 127 -2.99 -10.50 -6.13
C LEU A 127 -3.93 -9.57 -5.35
N LEU A 128 -3.86 -9.59 -4.03
CA LEU A 128 -4.62 -8.66 -3.19
C LEU A 128 -4.23 -7.20 -3.48
N MET A 129 -2.94 -6.92 -3.67
CA MET A 129 -2.46 -5.60 -4.04
C MET A 129 -3.06 -5.14 -5.38
N LEU A 130 -3.05 -5.99 -6.41
CA LEU A 130 -3.64 -5.66 -7.71
C LEU A 130 -5.13 -5.36 -7.60
N LYS A 131 -5.88 -6.10 -6.77
CA LYS A 131 -7.29 -5.80 -6.48
C LYS A 131 -7.47 -4.45 -5.79
N ILE A 132 -6.60 -4.10 -4.84
CA ILE A 132 -6.60 -2.78 -4.19
C ILE A 132 -6.34 -1.68 -5.23
N VAL A 133 -5.32 -1.82 -6.08
CA VAL A 133 -5.02 -0.87 -7.15
C VAL A 133 -6.23 -0.67 -8.07
N GLY A 134 -6.83 -1.77 -8.53
CA GLY A 134 -8.01 -1.72 -9.41
C GLY A 134 -9.19 -1.00 -8.77
N ARG A 135 -9.50 -1.34 -7.50
CA ARG A 135 -10.56 -0.69 -6.73
C ARG A 135 -10.31 0.80 -6.53
N VAL A 136 -9.10 1.18 -6.12
CA VAL A 136 -8.73 2.60 -5.92
C VAL A 136 -8.82 3.36 -7.24
N THR A 137 -8.33 2.79 -8.33
CA THR A 137 -8.38 3.42 -9.66
C THR A 137 -9.83 3.66 -10.11
N GLU A 138 -10.71 2.69 -9.87
CA GLU A 138 -12.14 2.83 -10.20
C GLU A 138 -12.80 3.96 -9.40
N HIS A 139 -12.52 4.05 -8.10
CA HIS A 139 -13.04 5.13 -7.26
C HIS A 139 -12.52 6.50 -7.71
N GLN A 140 -11.24 6.59 -8.09
CA GLN A 140 -10.66 7.84 -8.60
C GLN A 140 -11.30 8.29 -9.92
N LYS A 141 -11.62 7.35 -10.82
CA LYS A 141 -12.33 7.67 -12.07
C LYS A 141 -13.73 8.22 -11.79
N GLN A 142 -14.47 7.57 -10.89
CA GLN A 142 -15.82 8.02 -10.49
C GLN A 142 -15.78 9.43 -9.89
N MET A 143 -14.82 9.71 -9.00
CA MET A 143 -14.63 11.05 -8.43
C MET A 143 -14.29 12.09 -9.50
N HIS A 144 -13.42 11.75 -10.46
CA HIS A 144 -13.08 12.66 -11.56
C HIS A 144 -14.32 12.99 -12.41
N SER A 145 -15.11 11.99 -12.81
CA SER A 145 -16.33 12.25 -13.58
C SER A 145 -17.32 13.13 -12.83
N LEU A 146 -17.50 12.92 -11.52
CA LEU A 146 -18.41 13.74 -10.70
C LEU A 146 -17.94 15.20 -10.60
N ARG A 147 -16.62 15.43 -10.56
CA ARG A 147 -16.05 16.77 -10.57
C ARG A 147 -16.30 17.47 -11.90
N ASP A 148 -16.08 16.80 -13.02
CA ASP A 148 -16.32 17.35 -14.36
C ASP A 148 -17.79 17.75 -14.53
N TYR A 149 -18.73 16.85 -14.16
CA TYR A 149 -20.17 17.16 -14.15
C TYR A 149 -20.51 18.38 -13.27
N SER A 150 -19.87 18.54 -12.12
CA SER A 150 -20.12 19.68 -11.22
C SER A 150 -19.61 21.00 -11.79
N CYS A 151 -18.50 21.00 -12.53
CA CYS A 151 -17.99 22.20 -13.20
C CYS A 151 -18.88 22.60 -14.38
N ASP A 152 -19.38 21.63 -15.15
CA ASP A 152 -20.31 21.88 -16.26
C ASP A 152 -21.67 22.39 -15.76
N ALA A 153 -22.18 21.81 -14.66
CA ALA A 153 -23.42 22.27 -14.02
C ALA A 153 -23.29 23.65 -13.38
N ALA A 154 -22.08 24.08 -13.02
CA ALA A 154 -21.77 25.42 -12.51
C ALA A 154 -21.45 26.43 -13.63
N GLY A 155 -21.78 26.10 -14.89
CA GLY A 155 -21.68 26.98 -16.06
C GLY A 155 -22.25 28.38 -15.80
N PRO A 156 -21.75 29.38 -16.54
CA PRO A 156 -21.59 30.75 -16.05
C PRO A 156 -22.89 31.28 -15.48
N ALA A 157 -22.87 31.68 -14.20
CA ALA A 157 -23.86 32.59 -13.68
C ALA A 157 -23.90 33.77 -14.65
N THR A 158 -24.92 33.79 -15.50
CA THR A 158 -25.11 34.80 -16.53
C THR A 158 -25.23 36.12 -15.80
N GLY A 159 -24.13 36.88 -15.82
CA GLY A 159 -24.12 38.29 -15.49
C GLY A 159 -25.09 38.98 -16.44
N ARG A 160 -26.26 39.33 -15.92
CA ARG A 160 -27.11 40.40 -16.42
C ARG A 160 -27.26 41.40 -15.29
#